data_AF-A0A517XM40-F1
#
_entry.id   AF-A0A517XM40-F1
#
_cell.length_a   1.000
_cell.length_b   1.000
_cell.length_c   1.000
_cell.angle_alpha   90.00
_cell.angle_beta   90.00
_cell.angle_gamma   90.00
#
_symmetry.space_group_name_H-M   'P 1'
#
loop_
_entity.id
_entity.type
_entity.pdbx_description
1 polymer ?
#
loop_
_entity_poly.entity_id
_entity_poly.type
_entity_poly.pdbx_seq_one_letter_code
_entity_poly.pdbx_strand_id
1 'polypeptide(L)'
;MPELLTPPAPAAAPAAHDDSLGIDREFVLHLARMPALALVWVAAGAAAHQLWALAFPTTTNYGPLAVICAGMILAAFIDGWALKVPNWVTMPLVLSGWMLGLLHDLNVPVDAGTGGFQMSLLGTAVGLGLLLPILLIGGVGAGDVKMQMGFGAWVGAYFGATGPAGPADLTHLHTAGVVFWAFAFGAIAGGAFGLVMILMRRKWGANVHMVREIFTDLQLIASGSPGVASDRAQERRKIWDKLPYGIPLCVGFLLYLAWVLPLGG
;
A
#
# COMPACT_ATOMS: atom_id res chain seq x y z
N MET A 1 56.32 30.67 53.14
CA MET A 1 54.98 30.52 52.57
C MET A 1 55.02 31.02 51.12
N PRO A 2 54.90 30.14 50.12
CA PRO A 2 54.54 30.52 48.77
C PRO A 2 53.07 30.16 48.47
N GLU A 3 52.46 31.08 47.74
CA GLU A 3 51.08 31.13 47.25
C GLU A 3 50.68 29.88 46.45
N LEU A 4 49.58 29.23 46.85
CA LEU A 4 48.99 28.12 46.11
C LEU A 4 48.14 28.69 44.97
N LEU A 5 48.67 28.67 43.75
CA LEU A 5 47.98 29.05 42.51
C LEU A 5 46.71 28.18 42.32
N THR A 6 45.53 28.79 42.42
CA THR A 6 44.25 28.16 42.06
C THR A 6 44.15 28.02 40.53
N PRO A 7 43.77 26.84 39.99
CA PRO A 7 43.60 26.67 38.54
C PRO A 7 42.41 27.49 38.00
N PRO A 8 42.48 27.98 36.75
CA PRO A 8 41.43 28.79 36.15
C PRO A 8 40.15 27.97 35.94
N ALA A 9 39.01 28.63 36.12
CA ALA A 9 37.68 28.04 35.95
C ALA A 9 37.50 27.48 34.52
N PRO A 10 36.79 26.34 34.36
CA PRO A 10 36.56 25.75 33.05
C PRO A 10 35.78 26.71 32.15
N ALA A 11 36.24 26.86 30.91
CA ALA A 11 35.59 27.67 29.89
C ALA A 11 34.14 27.22 29.69
N ALA A 12 33.22 28.19 29.61
CA ALA A 12 31.82 27.94 29.35
C ALA A 12 31.65 27.11 28.07
N ALA A 13 30.84 26.06 28.14
CA ALA A 13 30.49 25.24 26.99
C ALA A 13 29.91 26.13 25.86
N PRO A 14 30.21 25.82 24.59
CA PRO A 14 29.63 26.56 23.47
C PRO A 14 28.11 26.49 23.55
N ALA A 15 27.46 27.64 23.34
CA ALA A 15 26.02 27.80 23.38
C ALA A 15 25.34 26.73 22.50
N ALA A 16 24.33 26.07 23.07
CA ALA A 16 23.49 25.14 22.34
C ALA A 16 22.91 25.83 21.10
N HIS A 17 22.97 25.14 19.95
CA HIS A 17 22.32 25.55 18.73
C HIS A 17 20.82 25.72 19.01
N ASP A 18 20.34 26.96 18.92
CA ASP A 18 18.95 27.32 19.14
C ASP A 18 18.11 26.84 17.93
N ASP A 19 17.52 25.65 18.04
CA ASP A 19 16.49 25.11 17.15
C ASP A 19 15.16 25.88 17.34
N SER A 20 15.17 27.18 17.06
CA SER A 20 14.10 28.13 17.39
C SER A 20 12.79 27.97 16.60
N LEU A 21 12.68 26.95 15.75
CA LEU A 21 11.42 26.57 15.10
C LEU A 21 10.66 25.48 15.85
N GLY A 22 11.25 24.80 16.84
CA GLY A 22 10.61 23.68 17.55
C GLY A 22 10.20 22.51 16.66
N ILE A 23 10.58 22.55 15.37
CA ILE A 23 10.38 21.50 14.40
C ILE A 23 11.72 20.78 14.27
N ASP A 24 11.79 19.58 14.83
CA ASP A 24 12.95 18.71 14.76
C ASP A 24 13.37 18.51 13.29
N ARG A 25 14.66 18.75 12.98
CA ARG A 25 15.22 18.53 11.65
C ARG A 25 15.00 17.09 11.18
N GLU A 26 15.02 16.11 12.09
CA GLU A 26 14.69 14.72 11.76
C GLU A 26 13.23 14.58 11.34
N PHE A 27 12.32 15.27 12.03
CA PHE A 27 10.90 15.31 11.66
C PHE A 27 10.69 15.95 10.28
N VAL A 28 11.38 17.06 9.96
CA VAL A 28 11.34 17.68 8.62
C VAL A 28 11.90 16.75 7.55
N LEU A 29 13.03 16.09 7.82
CA LEU A 29 13.63 15.13 6.89
C LEU A 29 12.70 13.92 6.68
N HIS A 30 12.04 13.44 7.71
CA HIS A 30 11.03 12.39 7.60
C HIS A 30 9.81 12.84 6.78
N LEU A 31 9.35 14.08 6.98
CA LEU A 31 8.25 14.66 6.22
C LEU A 31 8.62 14.87 4.74
N ALA A 32 9.84 15.34 4.45
CA ALA A 32 10.34 15.60 3.11
C ALA A 32 10.67 14.34 2.31
N ARG A 33 11.05 13.24 2.99
CA ARG A 33 11.32 11.93 2.34
C ARG A 33 10.09 11.37 1.63
N MET A 34 8.88 11.59 2.17
CA MET A 34 7.66 11.01 1.61
C MET A 34 7.31 11.56 0.21
N PRO A 35 7.24 12.89 0.00
CA PRO A 35 7.10 13.47 -1.34
C PRO A 35 8.25 13.12 -2.28
N ALA A 36 9.49 13.09 -1.79
CA ALA A 36 10.65 12.73 -2.62
C ALA A 36 10.54 11.28 -3.14
N LEU A 37 10.18 10.33 -2.28
CA LEU A 37 9.95 8.95 -2.69
C LEU A 37 8.74 8.83 -3.64
N ALA A 38 7.69 9.64 -3.44
CA ALA A 38 6.56 9.67 -4.35
C ALA A 38 6.96 10.16 -5.75
N LEU A 39 7.81 11.19 -5.83
CA LEU A 39 8.38 11.66 -7.10
C LEU A 39 9.21 10.59 -7.79
N VAL A 40 9.95 9.76 -7.05
CA VAL A 40 10.68 8.61 -7.62
C VAL A 40 9.71 7.62 -8.27
N TRP A 41 8.57 7.33 -7.64
CA TRP A 41 7.55 6.46 -8.22
C TRP A 41 6.88 7.07 -9.47
N VAL A 42 6.57 8.37 -9.45
CA VAL A 42 6.06 9.09 -10.63
C VAL A 42 7.08 9.05 -11.78
N ALA A 43 8.34 9.34 -11.48
CA ALA A 43 9.42 9.29 -12.46
C ALA A 43 9.64 7.88 -13.02
N ALA A 44 9.52 6.85 -12.18
CA ALA A 44 9.56 5.45 -12.62
C ALA A 44 8.40 5.12 -13.56
N GLY A 45 7.17 5.57 -13.24
CA GLY A 45 6.00 5.44 -14.11
C GLY A 45 6.21 6.09 -15.48
N ALA A 46 6.68 7.33 -15.49
CA ALA A 46 6.98 8.06 -16.72
C ALA A 46 8.11 7.40 -17.53
N ALA A 47 9.20 6.98 -16.88
CA ALA A 47 10.29 6.26 -17.54
C ALA A 47 9.82 4.93 -18.12
N ALA A 48 9.01 4.17 -17.39
CA ALA A 48 8.44 2.92 -17.88
C ALA A 48 7.50 3.14 -19.06
N HIS A 49 6.71 4.22 -19.05
CA HIS A 49 5.90 4.62 -20.19
C HIS A 49 6.76 4.88 -21.44
N GLN A 50 7.85 5.64 -21.30
CA GLN A 50 8.77 5.91 -22.41
C GLN A 50 9.45 4.64 -22.93
N LEU A 51 9.97 3.80 -22.03
CA LEU A 51 10.59 2.53 -22.40
C LEU A 51 9.62 1.58 -23.10
N TRP A 52 8.37 1.53 -22.63
CA TRP A 52 7.34 0.72 -23.27
C TRP A 52 7.00 1.23 -24.67
N ALA A 53 6.87 2.55 -24.85
CA ALA A 53 6.61 3.15 -26.15
C ALA A 53 7.73 2.85 -27.16
N LEU A 54 8.99 2.77 -26.70
CA LEU A 54 10.13 2.37 -27.53
C LEU A 54 10.12 0.89 -27.88
N ALA A 55 9.74 0.02 -26.94
CA ALA A 55 9.75 -1.43 -27.14
C ALA A 55 8.52 -1.94 -27.93
N PHE A 56 7.35 -1.33 -27.71
CA PHE A 56 6.06 -1.80 -28.23
C PHE A 56 5.18 -0.62 -28.70
N PRO A 57 5.56 0.07 -29.80
CA PRO A 57 4.96 1.34 -30.21
C PRO A 57 3.50 1.24 -30.67
N THR A 58 3.04 0.05 -31.07
CA THR A 58 1.68 -0.18 -31.59
C THR A 58 0.71 -0.78 -30.58
N THR A 59 1.14 -0.94 -29.32
CA THR A 59 0.37 -1.62 -28.27
C THR A 59 -0.14 -0.64 -27.23
N THR A 60 -1.12 -1.06 -26.43
CA THR A 60 -1.48 -0.28 -25.23
C THR A 60 -0.32 -0.28 -24.24
N ASN A 61 -0.01 0.91 -23.71
CA ASN A 61 1.17 1.10 -22.88
C ASN A 61 0.91 0.69 -21.42
N TYR A 62 1.38 -0.49 -21.04
CA TYR A 62 1.28 -1.00 -19.67
C TYR A 62 2.48 -0.65 -18.78
N GLY A 63 3.38 0.25 -19.22
CA GLY A 63 4.58 0.66 -18.48
C GLY A 63 4.30 1.12 -17.05
N PRO A 64 3.38 2.06 -16.81
CA PRO A 64 3.02 2.49 -15.45
C PRO A 64 2.46 1.35 -14.60
N LEU A 65 1.70 0.44 -15.23
CA LEU A 65 1.14 -0.71 -14.54
C LEU A 65 2.22 -1.71 -14.11
N ALA A 66 3.27 -1.90 -14.91
CA ALA A 66 4.42 -2.70 -14.54
C ALA A 66 5.16 -2.13 -13.32
N VAL A 67 5.22 -0.79 -13.18
CA VAL A 67 5.83 -0.12 -12.03
C VAL A 67 5.05 -0.41 -10.75
N ILE A 68 3.72 -0.28 -10.77
CA ILE A 68 2.91 -0.63 -9.60
C ILE A 68 2.99 -2.14 -9.29
N CYS A 69 3.02 -3.03 -10.31
CA CYS A 69 3.26 -4.45 -10.09
C CYS A 69 4.60 -4.71 -9.37
N ALA A 70 5.68 -4.04 -9.79
CA ALA A 70 6.97 -4.12 -9.11
C ALA A 70 6.91 -3.60 -7.67
N GLY A 71 6.17 -2.51 -7.42
CA GLY A 71 5.92 -1.98 -6.08
C GLY A 71 5.16 -2.96 -5.18
N MET A 72 4.16 -3.66 -5.72
CA MET A 72 3.40 -4.68 -4.99
C MET A 72 4.26 -5.90 -4.68
N ILE A 73 5.09 -6.34 -5.61
CA ILE A 73 6.05 -7.44 -5.39
C ILE A 73 7.07 -7.05 -4.31
N LEU A 74 7.60 -5.83 -4.35
CA LEU A 74 8.50 -5.31 -3.34
C LEU A 74 7.83 -5.31 -1.96
N ALA A 75 6.60 -4.81 -1.86
CA ALA A 75 5.85 -4.79 -0.61
C ALA A 75 5.54 -6.20 -0.09
N ALA A 76 5.16 -7.13 -0.96
CA ALA A 76 4.93 -8.53 -0.62
C ALA A 76 6.21 -9.24 -0.16
N PHE A 77 7.36 -8.93 -0.78
CA PHE A 77 8.66 -9.44 -0.36
C PHE A 77 9.04 -8.93 1.04
N ILE A 78 8.87 -7.63 1.29
CA ILE A 78 9.12 -7.03 2.61
C ILE A 78 8.16 -7.63 3.66
N ASP A 79 6.90 -7.84 3.31
CA ASP A 79 5.92 -8.48 4.20
C ASP A 79 6.30 -9.94 4.51
N GLY A 80 6.74 -10.70 3.51
CA GLY A 80 7.23 -12.07 3.69
C GLY A 80 8.42 -12.18 4.63
N TRP A 81 9.33 -11.19 4.61
CA TRP A 81 10.55 -11.21 5.41
C TRP A 81 10.39 -10.56 6.80
N ALA A 82 9.71 -9.41 6.86
CA ALA A 82 9.58 -8.60 8.07
C ALA A 82 8.21 -8.72 8.77
N LEU A 83 7.24 -9.44 8.17
CA LEU A 83 5.84 -9.58 8.64
C LEU A 83 5.15 -8.23 8.89
N LYS A 84 5.63 -7.18 8.22
CA LYS A 84 5.16 -5.81 8.34
C LYS A 84 5.61 -4.98 7.14
N VAL A 85 4.65 -4.49 6.37
CA VAL A 85 4.91 -3.49 5.33
C VAL A 85 5.19 -2.11 5.95
N PRO A 86 6.30 -1.45 5.60
CA PRO A 86 6.67 -0.17 6.18
C PRO A 86 5.96 1.02 5.51
N ASN A 87 5.61 2.03 6.30
CA ASN A 87 4.93 3.24 5.81
C ASN A 87 5.75 4.02 4.77
N TRP A 88 7.08 3.93 4.80
CA TRP A 88 7.95 4.61 3.83
C TRP A 88 7.82 4.02 2.42
N VAL A 89 7.24 2.83 2.24
CA VAL A 89 6.88 2.28 0.92
C VAL A 89 5.45 2.65 0.57
N THR A 90 4.50 2.38 1.47
CA THR A 90 3.07 2.49 1.15
C THR A 90 2.59 3.93 1.01
N MET A 91 3.06 4.85 1.86
CA MET A 91 2.59 6.24 1.82
C MET A 91 3.09 6.96 0.57
N PRO A 92 4.36 6.83 0.14
CA PRO A 92 4.79 7.36 -1.14
C PRO A 92 4.09 6.74 -2.35
N LEU A 93 3.68 5.47 -2.26
CA LEU A 93 2.91 4.81 -3.31
C LEU A 93 1.49 5.42 -3.46
N VAL A 94 0.80 5.66 -2.34
CA VAL A 94 -0.48 6.39 -2.34
C VAL A 94 -0.29 7.80 -2.91
N LEU A 95 0.69 8.53 -2.38
CA LEU A 95 0.94 9.92 -2.78
C LEU A 95 1.30 10.02 -4.26
N SER A 96 2.11 9.10 -4.79
CA SER A 96 2.48 9.10 -6.22
C SER A 96 1.28 8.82 -7.12
N GLY A 97 0.35 7.93 -6.73
CA GLY A 97 -0.89 7.72 -7.48
C GLY A 97 -1.74 8.99 -7.54
N TRP A 98 -1.85 9.72 -6.43
CA TRP A 98 -2.53 11.02 -6.41
C TRP A 98 -1.81 12.07 -7.26
N MET A 99 -0.48 12.09 -7.25
CA MET A 99 0.32 12.99 -8.07
C MET A 99 0.12 12.70 -9.56
N LEU A 100 0.09 11.43 -9.98
CA LEU A 100 -0.24 11.03 -11.35
C LEU A 100 -1.63 11.52 -11.75
N GLY A 101 -2.64 11.25 -10.92
CA GLY A 101 -4.00 11.76 -11.17
C GLY A 101 -4.07 13.28 -11.30
N LEU A 102 -3.32 14.01 -10.47
CA LEU A 102 -3.24 15.48 -10.57
C LEU A 102 -2.56 15.92 -11.87
N LEU A 103 -1.49 15.23 -12.29
CA LEU A 103 -0.81 15.52 -13.56
C LEU A 103 -1.73 15.28 -14.76
N HIS A 104 -2.58 14.25 -14.71
CA HIS A 104 -3.60 13.99 -15.73
C HIS A 104 -4.65 15.11 -15.79
N ASP A 105 -5.15 15.57 -14.63
CA ASP A 105 -6.09 16.72 -14.58
C ASP A 105 -5.47 18.01 -15.12
N LEU A 106 -4.15 18.18 -14.95
CA LEU A 106 -3.37 19.29 -15.51
C LEU A 106 -2.98 19.10 -16.98
N ASN A 107 -3.44 18.01 -17.63
CA ASN A 107 -3.10 17.65 -19.01
C ASN A 107 -1.58 17.51 -19.27
N VAL A 108 -0.82 17.07 -18.26
CA VAL A 108 0.60 16.74 -18.42
C VAL A 108 0.70 15.29 -18.90
N PRO A 109 1.26 15.01 -20.10
CA PRO A 109 1.33 13.67 -20.66
C PRO A 109 2.47 12.87 -20.03
N VAL A 110 2.31 12.48 -18.77
CA VAL A 110 3.31 11.69 -18.04
C VAL A 110 3.23 10.20 -18.34
N ASP A 111 2.03 9.68 -18.59
CA ASP A 111 1.82 8.30 -19.00
C ASP A 111 0.54 8.12 -19.84
N ALA A 112 0.10 6.85 -20.03
CA ALA A 112 -1.08 6.49 -20.81
C ALA A 112 -2.39 6.45 -19.98
N GLY A 113 -2.34 6.81 -18.70
CA GLY A 113 -3.47 6.82 -17.81
C GLY A 113 -4.49 7.90 -18.16
N THR A 114 -5.76 7.61 -17.91
CA THR A 114 -6.89 8.52 -18.19
C THR A 114 -7.58 9.01 -16.92
N GLY A 115 -7.19 8.48 -15.76
CA GLY A 115 -7.80 8.80 -14.48
C GLY A 115 -7.19 10.03 -13.82
N GLY A 116 -8.05 10.99 -13.49
CA GLY A 116 -7.67 12.19 -12.75
C GLY A 116 -7.42 11.98 -11.25
N PHE A 117 -7.24 13.08 -10.52
CA PHE A 117 -7.04 13.07 -9.07
C PHE A 117 -8.24 12.45 -8.33
N GLN A 118 -9.46 12.73 -8.79
CA GLN A 118 -10.68 12.17 -8.21
C GLN A 118 -10.74 10.64 -8.33
N MET A 119 -10.34 10.08 -9.47
CA MET A 119 -10.31 8.63 -9.67
C MET A 119 -9.23 7.97 -8.82
N SER A 120 -8.08 8.64 -8.67
CA SER A 120 -7.01 8.19 -7.76
C SER A 120 -7.48 8.16 -6.30
N LEU A 121 -8.22 9.18 -5.86
CA LEU A 121 -8.85 9.21 -4.54
C LEU A 121 -9.92 8.12 -4.38
N LEU A 122 -10.78 7.94 -5.39
CA LEU A 122 -11.80 6.90 -5.38
C LEU A 122 -11.17 5.50 -5.27
N GLY A 123 -10.14 5.22 -6.07
CA GLY A 123 -9.42 3.96 -6.00
C GLY A 123 -8.77 3.73 -4.64
N THR A 124 -8.20 4.78 -4.04
CA THR A 124 -7.68 4.75 -2.66
C THR A 124 -8.80 4.42 -1.66
N ALA A 125 -9.95 5.07 -1.76
CA ALA A 125 -11.09 4.90 -0.88
C ALA A 125 -11.71 3.50 -1.00
N VAL A 126 -11.84 2.98 -2.24
CA VAL A 126 -12.28 1.60 -2.48
C VAL A 126 -11.29 0.61 -1.89
N GLY A 127 -9.98 0.83 -2.10
CA GLY A 127 -8.93 0.00 -1.51
C GLY A 127 -8.98 -0.04 0.02
N LEU A 128 -9.16 1.12 0.66
CA LEU A 128 -9.38 1.22 2.10
C LEU A 128 -10.67 0.49 2.51
N GLY A 129 -11.79 0.77 1.83
CA GLY A 129 -13.11 0.23 2.17
C GLY A 129 -13.19 -1.29 2.12
N LEU A 130 -12.44 -1.94 1.21
CA LEU A 130 -12.41 -3.40 1.09
C LEU A 130 -11.69 -4.08 2.25
N LEU A 131 -10.59 -3.50 2.73
CA LEU A 131 -9.82 -4.06 3.83
C LEU A 131 -10.19 -3.50 5.21
N LEU A 132 -10.93 -2.40 5.29
CA LEU A 132 -11.31 -1.78 6.56
C LEU A 132 -12.08 -2.73 7.49
N PRO A 133 -13.12 -3.47 7.04
CA PRO A 133 -13.81 -4.43 7.91
C PRO A 133 -12.87 -5.52 8.44
N ILE A 134 -11.95 -5.99 7.60
CA ILE A 134 -10.97 -7.04 7.95
C ILE A 134 -9.92 -6.49 8.93
N LEU A 135 -9.53 -5.23 8.78
CA LEU A 135 -8.63 -4.55 9.71
C LEU A 135 -9.27 -4.40 11.10
N LEU A 136 -10.56 -4.05 11.15
CA LEU A 136 -11.29 -3.86 12.40
C LEU A 136 -11.41 -5.15 13.22
N ILE A 137 -11.58 -6.30 12.56
CA ILE A 137 -11.55 -7.63 13.22
C ILE A 137 -10.12 -8.18 13.43
N GLY A 138 -9.08 -7.38 13.15
CA GLY A 138 -7.67 -7.75 13.33
C GLY A 138 -7.17 -8.83 12.36
N GLY A 139 -7.90 -9.10 11.28
CA GLY A 139 -7.59 -10.14 10.30
C GLY A 139 -6.47 -9.76 9.31
N VAL A 140 -6.15 -8.47 9.18
CA VAL A 140 -5.12 -7.95 8.27
C VAL A 140 -4.31 -6.84 8.95
N GLY A 141 -3.06 -6.61 8.52
CA GLY A 141 -2.22 -5.54 9.05
C GLY A 141 -2.58 -4.17 8.46
N ALA A 142 -2.35 -3.11 9.25
CA ALA A 142 -2.48 -1.73 8.76
C ALA A 142 -1.51 -1.41 7.60
N GLY A 143 -0.42 -2.17 7.46
CA GLY A 143 0.49 -2.06 6.32
C GLY A 143 -0.17 -2.52 5.02
N ASP A 144 -0.87 -3.67 5.03
CA ASP A 144 -1.54 -4.22 3.86
C ASP A 144 -2.68 -3.32 3.38
N VAL A 145 -3.40 -2.69 4.32
CA VAL A 145 -4.45 -1.70 4.01
C VAL A 145 -3.86 -0.51 3.26
N LYS A 146 -2.71 0.02 3.71
CA LYS A 146 -2.05 1.13 3.03
C LYS A 146 -1.46 0.72 1.70
N MET A 147 -0.98 -0.51 1.58
CA MET A 147 -0.53 -1.08 0.32
C MET A 147 -1.70 -1.16 -0.68
N GLN A 148 -2.87 -1.63 -0.24
CA GLN A 148 -4.09 -1.66 -1.04
C GLN A 148 -4.56 -0.27 -1.46
N MET A 149 -4.47 0.71 -0.55
CA MET A 149 -4.73 2.11 -0.87
C MET A 149 -3.77 2.62 -1.96
N GLY A 150 -2.48 2.27 -1.89
CA GLY A 150 -1.48 2.68 -2.88
C GLY A 150 -1.73 2.07 -4.25
N PHE A 151 -2.04 0.77 -4.29
CA PHE A 151 -2.50 0.08 -5.49
C PHE A 151 -3.76 0.74 -6.07
N GLY A 152 -4.76 1.00 -5.22
CA GLY A 152 -5.99 1.67 -5.61
C GLY A 152 -5.76 3.08 -6.18
N ALA A 153 -4.84 3.85 -5.59
CA ALA A 153 -4.47 5.18 -6.09
C ALA A 153 -3.90 5.12 -7.51
N TRP A 154 -2.95 4.21 -7.76
CA TRP A 154 -2.33 4.01 -9.07
C TRP A 154 -3.31 3.46 -10.10
N VAL A 155 -4.12 2.47 -9.72
CA VAL A 155 -5.19 1.93 -10.57
C VAL A 155 -6.19 3.03 -10.93
N GLY A 156 -6.52 3.89 -9.97
CA GLY A 156 -7.38 5.04 -10.17
C GLY A 156 -6.82 6.03 -11.19
N ALA A 157 -5.53 6.37 -11.09
CA ALA A 157 -4.84 7.24 -12.02
C ALA A 157 -4.74 6.63 -13.44
N TYR A 158 -4.49 5.32 -13.53
CA TYR A 158 -4.23 4.65 -14.79
C TYR A 158 -5.50 4.27 -15.56
N PHE A 159 -6.45 3.57 -14.91
CA PHE A 159 -7.68 3.10 -15.58
C PHE A 159 -8.79 4.15 -15.62
N GLY A 160 -8.83 5.08 -14.67
CA GLY A 160 -9.88 6.10 -14.62
C GLY A 160 -11.30 5.50 -14.67
N ALA A 161 -12.18 6.12 -15.45
CA ALA A 161 -13.55 5.67 -15.67
C ALA A 161 -13.72 4.72 -16.87
N THR A 162 -12.81 4.77 -17.84
CA THR A 162 -13.00 4.16 -19.17
C THR A 162 -11.74 3.45 -19.69
N GLY A 163 -10.85 3.03 -18.80
CA GLY A 163 -9.58 2.40 -19.17
C GLY A 163 -8.51 3.39 -19.65
N PRO A 164 -7.25 2.93 -19.75
CA PRO A 164 -6.13 3.74 -20.23
C PRO A 164 -6.23 4.05 -21.72
N ALA A 165 -5.49 5.06 -22.18
CA ALA A 165 -5.37 5.39 -23.58
C ALA A 165 -4.55 4.32 -24.32
N GLY A 166 -5.06 3.86 -25.46
CA GLY A 166 -4.37 2.89 -26.30
C GLY A 166 -5.29 2.17 -27.29
N PRO A 167 -4.72 1.31 -28.16
CA PRO A 167 -5.47 0.53 -29.15
C PRO A 167 -6.29 -0.62 -28.55
N ALA A 168 -5.92 -1.15 -27.37
CA ALA A 168 -6.69 -2.20 -26.71
C ALA A 168 -7.98 -1.64 -26.09
N ASP A 169 -9.12 -2.29 -26.37
CA ASP A 169 -10.41 -1.93 -25.77
C ASP A 169 -10.47 -2.38 -24.30
N LEU A 170 -10.11 -1.46 -23.42
CA LEU A 170 -10.16 -1.62 -21.97
C LEU A 170 -11.25 -0.75 -21.34
N THR A 171 -12.25 -0.33 -22.10
CA THR A 171 -13.31 0.59 -21.65
C THR A 171 -14.15 0.04 -20.50
N HIS A 172 -14.23 -1.30 -20.40
CA HIS A 172 -14.90 -2.01 -19.31
C HIS A 172 -14.11 -2.01 -17.99
N LEU A 173 -12.81 -1.68 -18.02
CA LEU A 173 -11.96 -1.63 -16.83
C LEU A 173 -11.98 -0.24 -16.20
N HIS A 174 -12.93 -0.05 -15.29
CA HIS A 174 -13.00 1.15 -14.45
C HIS A 174 -12.36 0.93 -13.08
N THR A 175 -11.90 2.02 -12.47
CA THR A 175 -11.16 2.05 -11.18
C THR A 175 -11.75 1.11 -10.12
N ALA A 176 -13.02 1.28 -9.76
CA ALA A 176 -13.65 0.49 -8.69
C ALA A 176 -13.70 -1.01 -9.02
N GLY A 177 -13.94 -1.36 -10.30
CA GLY A 177 -14.02 -2.75 -10.75
C GLY A 177 -12.65 -3.43 -10.68
N VAL A 178 -11.60 -2.76 -11.15
CA VAL A 178 -10.23 -3.28 -11.09
C VAL A 178 -9.81 -3.51 -9.65
N VAL A 179 -10.01 -2.53 -8.76
CA VAL A 179 -9.62 -2.68 -7.34
C VAL A 179 -10.42 -3.79 -6.64
N PHE A 180 -11.73 -3.90 -6.91
CA PHE A 180 -12.59 -4.92 -6.33
C PHE A 180 -12.21 -6.34 -6.79
N TRP A 181 -12.08 -6.56 -8.09
CA TRP A 181 -11.77 -7.89 -8.62
C TRP A 181 -10.34 -8.32 -8.31
N ALA A 182 -9.39 -7.39 -8.32
CA ALA A 182 -8.05 -7.64 -7.83
C ALA A 182 -8.08 -8.11 -6.35
N PHE A 183 -8.87 -7.43 -5.50
CA PHE A 183 -9.10 -7.87 -4.12
C PHE A 183 -9.78 -9.25 -4.03
N ALA A 184 -10.79 -9.52 -4.86
CA ALA A 184 -11.47 -10.82 -4.88
C ALA A 184 -10.50 -11.97 -5.22
N PHE A 185 -9.64 -11.79 -6.22
CA PHE A 185 -8.57 -12.74 -6.54
C PHE A 185 -7.58 -12.88 -5.37
N GLY A 186 -7.24 -11.79 -4.70
CA GLY A 186 -6.40 -11.80 -3.49
C GLY A 186 -7.03 -12.54 -2.32
N ALA A 187 -8.34 -12.41 -2.12
CA ALA A 187 -9.09 -13.12 -1.10
C ALA A 187 -9.14 -14.64 -1.40
N ILE A 188 -9.32 -15.02 -2.67
CA ILE A 188 -9.27 -16.42 -3.10
C ILE A 188 -7.86 -17.00 -2.87
N ALA A 189 -6.82 -16.28 -3.28
CA ALA A 189 -5.44 -16.67 -3.02
C ALA A 189 -5.17 -16.80 -1.51
N GLY A 190 -5.60 -15.83 -0.71
CA GLY A 190 -5.47 -15.84 0.76
C GLY A 190 -6.18 -17.03 1.40
N GLY A 191 -7.38 -17.36 0.93
CA GLY A 191 -8.13 -18.54 1.36
C GLY A 191 -7.39 -19.84 1.03
N ALA A 192 -6.82 -19.96 -0.16
CA ALA A 192 -6.01 -21.11 -0.56
C ALA A 192 -4.74 -21.24 0.31
N PHE A 193 -4.01 -20.15 0.54
CA PHE A 193 -2.84 -20.12 1.43
C PHE A 193 -3.20 -20.52 2.87
N GLY A 194 -4.33 -20.00 3.39
CA GLY A 194 -4.84 -20.36 4.70
C GLY A 194 -5.17 -21.85 4.80
N LEU A 195 -5.83 -22.41 3.79
CA LEU A 195 -6.16 -23.84 3.75
C LEU A 195 -4.91 -24.73 3.73
N VAL A 196 -3.92 -24.40 2.90
CA VAL A 196 -2.63 -25.09 2.86
C VAL A 196 -1.95 -25.07 4.22
N MET A 197 -1.95 -23.92 4.89
CA MET A 197 -1.37 -23.80 6.23
C MET A 197 -2.09 -24.67 7.27
N ILE A 198 -3.42 -24.69 7.25
CA ILE A 198 -4.23 -25.52 8.15
C ILE A 198 -3.89 -27.00 7.96
N LEU A 199 -3.81 -27.45 6.70
CA LEU A 199 -3.46 -28.82 6.33
C LEU A 199 -2.05 -29.19 6.80
N MET A 200 -1.06 -28.30 6.63
CA MET A 200 0.32 -28.52 7.07
C MET A 200 0.46 -28.56 8.60
N ARG A 201 -0.24 -27.68 9.33
CA ARG A 201 -0.11 -27.56 10.79
C ARG A 201 -0.91 -28.59 11.58
N ARG A 202 -1.95 -29.21 10.98
CA ARG A 202 -2.83 -30.23 11.60
C ARG A 202 -3.48 -29.81 12.94
N LYS A 203 -3.55 -28.52 13.26
CA LYS A 203 -4.13 -27.95 14.51
C LYS A 203 -5.64 -27.63 14.36
N TRP A 204 -6.43 -28.61 13.96
CA TRP A 204 -7.85 -28.43 13.61
C TRP A 204 -8.71 -27.79 14.71
N GLY A 205 -8.53 -28.21 15.97
CA GLY A 205 -9.31 -27.69 17.10
C GLY A 205 -9.07 -26.20 17.37
N ALA A 206 -7.82 -25.75 17.28
CA ALA A 206 -7.47 -24.33 17.46
C ALA A 206 -8.09 -23.46 16.35
N ASN A 207 -8.09 -23.95 15.12
CA ASN A 207 -8.66 -23.23 13.97
C ASN A 207 -10.18 -23.10 14.05
N VAL A 208 -10.89 -24.15 14.49
CA VAL A 208 -12.35 -24.08 14.69
C VAL A 208 -12.72 -23.08 15.78
N HIS A 209 -11.93 -23.01 16.87
CA HIS A 209 -12.14 -22.01 17.92
C HIS A 209 -11.98 -20.58 17.38
N MET A 210 -10.94 -20.31 16.60
CA MET A 210 -10.70 -19.00 15.99
C MET A 210 -11.81 -18.59 15.00
N VAL A 211 -12.30 -19.52 14.19
CA VAL A 211 -13.42 -19.24 13.27
C VAL A 211 -14.66 -18.81 14.04
N ARG A 212 -15.01 -19.49 15.14
CA ARG A 212 -16.16 -19.14 15.99
C ARG A 212 -16.01 -17.75 16.62
N GLU A 213 -14.82 -17.39 17.07
CA GLU A 213 -14.54 -16.06 17.60
C GLU A 213 -14.67 -14.97 16.52
N ILE A 214 -14.19 -15.21 15.30
CA ILE A 214 -14.35 -14.28 14.17
C ILE A 214 -15.84 -14.06 13.85
N PHE A 215 -16.65 -15.11 13.83
CA PHE A 215 -18.10 -14.98 13.64
C PHE A 215 -18.76 -14.13 14.74
N THR A 216 -18.32 -14.31 15.99
CA THR A 216 -18.81 -13.53 17.13
C THR A 216 -18.47 -12.05 16.98
N ASP A 217 -17.26 -11.74 16.53
CA ASP A 217 -16.81 -10.37 16.29
C ASP A 217 -17.53 -9.71 15.10
N LEU A 218 -17.77 -10.46 14.03
CA LEU A 218 -18.58 -9.99 12.90
C LEU A 218 -20.01 -9.68 13.34
N GLN A 219 -20.60 -10.53 14.17
CA GLN A 219 -21.93 -10.30 14.74
C GLN A 219 -21.94 -9.06 15.65
N LEU A 220 -20.88 -8.81 16.42
CA LEU A 220 -20.71 -7.62 17.26
C LEU A 220 -20.57 -6.33 16.45
N ILE A 221 -19.86 -6.37 15.32
CA ILE A 221 -19.79 -5.24 14.38
C ILE A 221 -21.16 -4.96 13.79
N ALA A 222 -21.86 -6.01 13.34
CA ALA A 222 -23.21 -5.90 12.78
C ALA A 222 -24.23 -5.39 13.80
N SER A 223 -24.06 -5.71 15.09
CA SER A 223 -24.90 -5.21 16.18
C SER A 223 -24.52 -3.82 16.70
N GLY A 224 -23.62 -3.10 16.02
CA GLY A 224 -23.29 -1.71 16.33
C GLY A 224 -22.25 -1.50 17.42
N SER A 225 -21.47 -2.53 17.78
CA SER A 225 -20.37 -2.44 18.77
C SER A 225 -18.97 -2.68 18.15
N PRO A 226 -18.57 -1.91 17.12
CA PRO A 226 -17.31 -2.16 16.41
C PRO A 226 -16.06 -1.95 17.28
N GLY A 227 -16.11 -1.04 18.27
CA GLY A 227 -15.00 -0.81 19.21
C GLY A 227 -14.67 -2.06 20.02
N VAL A 228 -15.68 -2.68 20.62
CA VAL A 228 -15.53 -3.91 21.44
C VAL A 228 -15.00 -5.08 20.61
N ALA A 229 -15.47 -5.22 19.37
CA ALA A 229 -14.96 -6.23 18.45
C ALA A 229 -13.48 -5.98 18.11
N SER A 230 -13.09 -4.72 17.88
CA SER A 230 -11.70 -4.36 17.60
C SER A 230 -10.77 -4.59 18.80
N ASP A 231 -11.20 -4.28 20.02
CA ASP A 231 -10.39 -4.50 21.23
C ASP A 231 -10.12 -5.99 21.45
N ARG A 232 -11.16 -6.83 21.34
CA ARG A 232 -11.03 -8.30 21.40
C ARG A 232 -10.11 -8.83 20.31
N ALA A 233 -10.22 -8.29 19.10
CA ALA A 233 -9.34 -8.66 18.00
C ALA A 233 -7.87 -8.28 18.23
N GLN A 234 -7.59 -7.10 18.79
CA GLN A 234 -6.23 -6.67 19.10
C GLN A 234 -5.61 -7.53 20.21
N GLU A 235 -6.38 -7.95 21.21
CA GLU A 235 -5.89 -8.86 22.25
C GLU A 235 -5.50 -10.23 21.69
N ARG A 236 -6.33 -10.82 20.82
CA ARG A 236 -6.00 -12.09 20.15
C ARG A 236 -4.77 -11.98 19.26
N ARG A 237 -4.64 -10.87 18.53
CA ARG A 237 -3.52 -10.62 17.60
C ARG A 237 -2.15 -10.67 18.30
N LYS A 238 -2.08 -10.41 19.62
CA LYS A 238 -0.82 -10.52 20.40
C LYS A 238 -0.33 -11.97 20.55
N ILE A 239 -1.24 -12.94 20.45
CA ILE A 239 -0.98 -14.37 20.68
C ILE A 239 -0.82 -15.12 19.36
N TRP A 240 -1.24 -14.52 18.22
CA TRP A 240 -1.23 -15.16 16.91
C TRP A 240 0.12 -15.08 16.20
N ASP A 241 0.46 -16.19 15.53
CA ASP A 241 1.51 -16.20 14.51
C ASP A 241 1.07 -15.34 13.33
N LYS A 242 1.79 -14.22 13.10
CA LYS A 242 1.50 -13.33 11.97
C LYS A 242 1.76 -14.06 10.65
N LEU A 243 0.82 -13.92 9.72
CA LEU A 243 0.98 -14.40 8.35
C LEU A 243 1.35 -13.24 7.43
N PRO A 244 2.14 -13.49 6.39
CA PRO A 244 2.40 -12.48 5.37
C PRO A 244 1.19 -12.34 4.44
N TYR A 245 0.23 -11.49 4.83
CA TYR A 245 -0.99 -11.25 4.07
C TYR A 245 -0.75 -10.44 2.77
N GLY A 246 0.37 -9.73 2.68
CA GLY A 246 0.78 -9.00 1.50
C GLY A 246 1.09 -9.91 0.31
N ILE A 247 1.57 -11.14 0.55
CA ILE A 247 1.86 -12.10 -0.52
C ILE A 247 0.59 -12.55 -1.25
N PRO A 248 -0.45 -13.11 -0.57
CA PRO A 248 -1.68 -13.48 -1.27
C PRO A 248 -2.39 -12.33 -1.96
N LEU A 249 -2.38 -11.12 -1.37
CA LEU A 249 -2.94 -9.93 -2.02
C LEU A 249 -2.19 -9.59 -3.30
N CYS A 250 -0.86 -9.52 -3.26
CA CYS A 250 -0.04 -9.26 -4.45
C CYS A 250 -0.26 -10.33 -5.53
N VAL A 251 -0.27 -11.61 -5.15
CA VAL A 251 -0.55 -12.72 -6.08
C VAL A 251 -1.92 -12.53 -6.75
N GLY A 252 -2.95 -12.21 -5.97
CA GLY A 252 -4.28 -11.95 -6.50
C GLY A 252 -4.33 -10.81 -7.51
N PHE A 253 -3.63 -9.71 -7.23
CA PHE A 253 -3.58 -8.55 -8.14
C PHE A 253 -2.86 -8.89 -9.44
N LEU A 254 -1.72 -9.56 -9.37
CA LEU A 254 -0.98 -9.98 -10.56
C LEU A 254 -1.79 -10.97 -11.40
N LEU A 255 -2.47 -11.93 -10.77
CA LEU A 255 -3.34 -12.88 -11.47
C LEU A 255 -4.51 -12.20 -12.15
N TYR A 256 -5.17 -11.25 -11.48
CA TYR A 256 -6.28 -10.52 -12.06
C TYR A 256 -5.83 -9.66 -13.25
N LEU A 257 -4.72 -8.92 -13.11
CA LEU A 257 -4.18 -8.11 -14.20
C LEU A 257 -3.75 -8.99 -15.39
N ALA A 258 -3.08 -10.12 -15.14
CA ALA A 258 -2.70 -11.06 -16.19
C ALA A 258 -3.92 -11.69 -16.89
N TRP A 259 -5.04 -11.85 -16.18
CA TRP A 259 -6.27 -12.38 -16.75
C TRP A 259 -7.00 -11.38 -17.64
N VAL A 260 -6.99 -10.09 -17.27
CA VAL A 260 -7.79 -9.07 -17.93
C VAL A 260 -7.04 -8.27 -19.00
N LEU A 261 -5.71 -8.24 -18.94
CA LEU A 261 -4.88 -7.53 -19.92
C LEU A 261 -4.55 -8.44 -21.11
N PRO A 262 -4.82 -8.01 -22.36
CA PRO A 262 -4.46 -8.78 -23.53
C PRO A 262 -2.93 -8.82 -23.66
N LEU A 263 -2.37 -10.02 -23.83
CA LEU A 263 -0.92 -10.25 -23.99
C LEU A 263 -0.35 -9.78 -25.35
N GLY A 264 -1.15 -9.10 -26.18
CA GLY A 264 -0.74 -8.72 -27.54
C GLY A 264 -1.65 -7.71 -28.25
N GLY A 265 -2.18 -6.73 -27.52
CA GLY A 265 -2.99 -5.64 -28.08
C GLY A 265 -2.19 -4.39 -28.37
#